data_AF-A0A925ZQS6-F1
#
_entry.id   AF-A0A925ZQS6-F1
#
_cell.length_a   1.000
_cell.length_b   1.000
_cell.length_c   1.000
_cell.angle_alpha   90.00
_cell.angle_beta   90.00
_cell.angle_gamma   90.00
#
_symmetry.space_group_name_H-M   'P 1'
#
loop_
_entity.id
_entity.type
_entity.pdbx_description
1 polymer ?
#
loop_
_entity_poly.entity_id
_entity_poly.type
_entity_poly.pdbx_seq_one_letter_code
_entity_poly.pdbx_strand_id
1 'polypeptide(L)'
;MRRLMVLAALLVFALGALPAQAATGPTLKLTSPTSEVAIVGSTVTVEFATSDWKIVSSQVDLSDYGMMPELNRPNEGHVHLSLDLWPLVVWQEAGAYTFTNVPPGEHQLKVELANNDHSSLNPPVVQVVRFRTTAAAGTAAPTTMPRTAAGDVGAVWNPALLLVALLLAAAGFFVRRRAAWRS
;
A
#
# COMPACT_ATOMS: atom_id res chain seq x y z
N MET A 1 1.81 -13.74 -82.91
CA MET A 1 0.63 -12.97 -82.49
C MET A 1 0.18 -13.49 -81.14
N ARG A 2 0.00 -12.58 -80.16
CA ARG A 2 -0.83 -12.75 -78.95
C ARG A 2 -0.33 -13.78 -77.92
N ARG A 3 -0.33 -13.59 -76.60
CA ARG A 3 -0.57 -12.51 -75.64
C ARG A 3 -0.81 -13.26 -74.31
N LEU A 4 -0.36 -12.72 -73.17
CA LEU A 4 -0.85 -13.04 -71.81
C LEU A 4 -0.46 -14.43 -71.23
N MET A 5 -0.17 -14.63 -69.94
CA MET A 5 -0.19 -13.77 -68.76
C MET A 5 0.59 -14.48 -67.64
N VAL A 6 1.53 -13.78 -67.00
CA VAL A 6 2.04 -14.11 -65.67
C VAL A 6 1.03 -13.56 -64.66
N LEU A 7 0.42 -14.42 -63.84
CA LEU A 7 -0.47 -13.99 -62.77
C LEU A 7 0.21 -14.27 -61.42
N ALA A 8 0.76 -13.19 -60.88
CA ALA A 8 1.24 -13.08 -59.52
C ALA A 8 0.05 -13.13 -58.55
N ALA A 9 0.11 -14.03 -57.57
CA ALA A 9 -0.78 -14.01 -56.41
C ALA A 9 0.00 -13.41 -55.24
N LEU A 10 -0.13 -12.11 -55.04
CA LEU A 10 0.42 -11.39 -53.89
C LEU A 10 -0.73 -11.23 -52.88
N LEU A 11 -0.85 -12.22 -52.00
CA LEU A 11 -1.81 -12.22 -50.90
C LEU A 11 -1.28 -11.30 -49.80
N VAL A 12 -1.74 -10.05 -49.78
CA VAL A 12 -1.44 -9.08 -48.72
C VAL A 12 -2.20 -9.47 -47.46
N PHE A 13 -1.48 -9.97 -46.45
CA PHE A 13 -1.98 -10.27 -45.12
C PHE A 13 -2.10 -8.94 -44.34
N ALA A 14 -3.26 -8.28 -44.42
CA ALA A 14 -3.56 -7.13 -43.58
C ALA A 14 -3.91 -7.63 -42.16
N LEU A 15 -2.90 -7.69 -41.30
CA LEU A 15 -3.06 -7.98 -39.88
C LEU A 15 -3.70 -6.75 -39.21
N GLY A 16 -5.02 -6.75 -39.09
CA GLY A 16 -5.75 -5.69 -38.41
C GLY A 16 -5.40 -5.64 -36.93
N ALA A 17 -4.85 -4.52 -36.47
CA ALA A 17 -4.69 -4.24 -35.06
C ALA A 17 -6.10 -4.14 -34.43
N LEU A 18 -6.44 -5.10 -33.57
CA LEU A 18 -7.67 -5.02 -32.79
C LEU A 18 -7.57 -3.82 -31.84
N PRO A 19 -8.63 -3.00 -31.71
CA PRO A 19 -8.64 -1.94 -30.71
C PRO A 19 -8.57 -2.57 -29.31
N ALA A 20 -7.64 -2.09 -28.48
CA ALA A 20 -7.60 -2.44 -27.07
C ALA A 20 -8.92 -1.98 -26.43
N GLN A 21 -9.78 -2.94 -26.04
CA GLN A 21 -10.99 -2.63 -25.29
C GLN A 21 -10.56 -1.99 -23.97
N ALA A 22 -10.98 -0.75 -23.71
CA ALA A 22 -10.79 -0.16 -22.39
C ALA A 22 -11.50 -1.06 -21.37
N ALA A 23 -10.78 -1.47 -20.33
CA ALA A 23 -11.32 -2.37 -19.31
C ALA A 23 -12.53 -1.70 -18.64
N THR A 24 -13.72 -2.27 -18.82
CA THR A 24 -14.89 -1.94 -18.02
C THR A 24 -14.74 -2.65 -16.68
N GLY A 25 -14.18 -1.99 -15.69
CA GLY A 25 -13.86 -2.59 -14.40
C GLY A 25 -13.11 -1.63 -13.48
N PRO A 26 -12.76 -2.09 -12.26
CA PRO A 26 -12.04 -1.26 -11.30
C PRO A 26 -10.72 -0.76 -11.89
N THR A 27 -10.37 0.49 -11.56
CA THR A 27 -9.11 1.09 -12.00
C THR A 27 -8.26 1.52 -10.81
N LEU A 28 -6.95 1.55 -11.05
CA LEU A 28 -5.93 2.01 -10.11
C LEU A 28 -5.06 3.03 -10.83
N LYS A 29 -4.83 4.18 -10.19
CA LYS A 29 -3.93 5.23 -10.66
C LYS A 29 -2.99 5.65 -9.55
N LEU A 30 -1.71 5.37 -9.73
CA LEU A 30 -0.62 5.81 -8.87
C LEU A 30 -0.26 7.26 -9.21
N THR A 31 -0.25 8.13 -8.21
CA THR A 31 0.13 9.54 -8.33
C THR A 31 1.49 9.82 -7.71
N SER A 32 1.90 9.04 -6.71
CA SER A 32 3.24 9.08 -6.12
C SER A 32 3.69 7.68 -5.69
N PRO A 33 4.97 7.31 -5.85
CA PRO A 33 6.00 8.05 -6.58
C PRO A 33 5.75 8.02 -8.10
N THR A 34 6.20 9.06 -8.81
CA THR A 34 6.17 9.08 -10.27
C THR A 34 7.43 8.42 -10.85
N SER A 35 7.33 7.91 -12.08
CA SER A 35 8.45 7.25 -12.74
C SER A 35 9.65 8.19 -12.88
N GLU A 36 10.84 7.65 -12.66
CA GLU A 36 12.13 8.32 -12.91
C GLU A 36 12.42 9.55 -12.03
N VAL A 37 11.65 9.76 -10.95
CA VAL A 37 11.92 10.81 -9.97
C VAL A 37 12.93 10.34 -8.93
N ALA A 38 13.86 11.24 -8.58
CA ALA A 38 14.77 11.08 -7.47
C ALA A 38 14.15 11.64 -6.18
N ILE A 39 13.96 10.78 -5.18
CA ILE A 39 13.46 11.12 -3.84
C ILE A 39 14.66 11.29 -2.92
N VAL A 40 14.73 12.42 -2.20
CA VAL A 40 15.79 12.66 -1.23
C VAL A 40 15.37 12.09 0.13
N GLY A 41 16.24 11.30 0.74
CA GLY A 41 16.00 10.64 2.03
C GLY A 41 15.57 9.19 1.87
N SER A 42 15.03 8.63 2.95
CA SER A 42 14.64 7.22 3.08
C SER A 42 13.14 7.01 3.27
N THR A 43 12.34 8.05 3.05
CA THR A 43 10.88 8.03 3.20
C THR A 43 10.23 8.14 1.84
N VAL A 44 9.38 7.17 1.50
CA VAL A 44 8.65 7.10 0.23
C VAL A 44 7.17 7.01 0.51
N THR A 45 6.43 8.05 0.13
CA THR A 45 4.97 8.10 0.25
C THR A 45 4.31 7.66 -1.05
N VAL A 46 3.50 6.62 -0.95
CA VAL A 46 2.69 6.05 -2.01
C VAL A 46 1.32 6.67 -1.97
N GLU A 47 0.97 7.39 -3.03
CA GLU A 47 -0.35 7.98 -3.23
C GLU A 47 -0.98 7.35 -4.46
N PHE A 48 -2.24 6.94 -4.33
CA PHE A 48 -2.98 6.32 -5.41
C PHE A 48 -4.45 6.71 -5.32
N ALA A 49 -5.17 6.55 -6.43
CA ALA A 49 -6.60 6.70 -6.53
C ALA A 49 -7.19 5.46 -7.21
N THR A 50 -8.38 5.06 -6.78
CA THR A 50 -9.12 3.95 -7.39
C THR A 50 -10.46 4.45 -7.94
N SER A 51 -10.97 3.79 -8.98
CA SER A 51 -12.36 3.97 -9.45
C SER A 51 -13.07 2.63 -9.48
N ASP A 52 -14.38 2.63 -9.27
CA ASP A 52 -15.22 1.41 -9.24
C ASP A 52 -14.69 0.32 -8.31
N TRP A 53 -14.03 0.76 -7.23
CA TRP A 53 -13.37 -0.10 -6.24
C TRP A 53 -13.46 0.53 -4.85
N LYS A 54 -13.94 -0.24 -3.88
CA LYS A 54 -14.02 0.13 -2.48
C LYS A 54 -12.94 -0.59 -1.68
N ILE A 55 -12.06 0.18 -1.03
CA ILE A 55 -11.09 -0.39 -0.12
C ILE A 55 -11.77 -0.67 1.22
N VAL A 56 -11.67 -1.89 1.70
CA VAL A 56 -12.29 -2.38 2.94
C VAL A 56 -11.25 -2.99 3.85
N SER A 57 -11.46 -2.82 5.16
CA SER A 57 -10.71 -3.53 6.18
C SER A 57 -11.23 -4.95 6.32
N SER A 58 -10.31 -5.91 6.46
CA SER A 58 -10.64 -7.30 6.68
C SER A 58 -11.41 -7.44 7.99
N GLN A 59 -12.43 -8.28 7.94
CA GLN A 59 -13.24 -8.61 9.11
C GLN A 59 -12.73 -9.88 9.83
N VAL A 60 -11.63 -10.45 9.35
CA VAL A 60 -11.00 -11.64 9.94
C VAL A 60 -10.14 -11.22 11.13
N ASP A 61 -10.23 -11.97 12.23
CA ASP A 61 -9.37 -11.76 13.39
C ASP A 61 -7.90 -12.01 13.03
N LEU A 62 -6.99 -11.19 13.58
CA LEU A 62 -5.55 -11.31 13.32
C LEU A 62 -4.98 -12.70 13.63
N SER A 63 -5.57 -13.44 14.57
CA SER A 63 -5.16 -14.83 14.88
C SER A 63 -5.45 -15.81 13.74
N ASP A 64 -6.39 -15.47 12.87
CA ASP A 64 -6.94 -16.36 11.84
C ASP A 64 -6.49 -15.94 10.44
N TYR A 65 -5.68 -14.88 10.33
CA TYR A 65 -5.10 -14.41 9.08
C TYR A 65 -4.35 -15.54 8.37
N GLY A 66 -4.71 -15.79 7.11
CA GLY A 66 -4.12 -16.85 6.28
C GLY A 66 -4.63 -18.26 6.59
N MET A 67 -5.47 -18.43 7.61
CA MET A 67 -6.12 -19.71 7.92
C MET A 67 -7.51 -19.82 7.27
N MET A 68 -8.21 -18.69 7.14
CA MET A 68 -9.53 -18.62 6.51
C MET A 68 -9.55 -17.47 5.48
N PRO A 69 -9.67 -17.76 4.17
CA PRO A 69 -9.83 -16.71 3.17
C PRO A 69 -11.16 -15.99 3.38
N GLU A 70 -11.13 -14.66 3.38
CA GLU A 70 -12.35 -13.86 3.45
C GLU A 70 -13.14 -13.96 2.15
N LEU A 71 -14.47 -14.02 2.23
CA LEU A 71 -15.32 -14.13 1.05
C LEU A 71 -15.21 -12.88 0.16
N ASN A 72 -14.92 -13.08 -1.13
CA ASN A 72 -14.88 -12.01 -2.12
C ASN A 72 -16.27 -11.43 -2.36
N ARG A 73 -16.36 -10.10 -2.46
CA ARG A 73 -17.56 -9.39 -2.88
C ARG A 73 -17.25 -8.48 -4.07
N PRO A 74 -18.23 -8.19 -4.93
CA PRO A 74 -17.99 -7.36 -6.11
C PRO A 74 -17.47 -5.96 -5.75
N ASN A 75 -16.47 -5.50 -6.50
CA ASN A 75 -15.93 -4.14 -6.43
C ASN A 75 -15.40 -3.71 -5.05
N GLU A 76 -14.97 -4.66 -4.21
CA GLU A 76 -14.30 -4.37 -2.95
C GLU A 76 -13.12 -5.31 -2.66
N GLY A 77 -12.20 -4.80 -1.85
CA GLY A 77 -11.00 -5.52 -1.42
C GLY A 77 -9.99 -4.55 -0.83
N HIS A 78 -8.71 -4.75 -1.14
CA HIS A 78 -7.62 -3.94 -0.59
C HIS A 78 -6.47 -3.79 -1.59
N VAL A 79 -5.40 -3.13 -1.16
CA VAL A 79 -4.24 -2.81 -2.02
C VAL A 79 -3.03 -3.61 -1.56
N HIS A 80 -2.36 -4.26 -2.50
CA HIS A 80 -1.09 -4.93 -2.31
C HIS A 80 0.05 -4.02 -2.77
N LEU A 81 0.97 -3.70 -1.87
CA LEU A 81 2.16 -2.90 -2.17
C LEU A 81 3.40 -3.79 -2.05
N SER A 82 4.15 -3.93 -3.14
CA SER A 82 5.43 -4.64 -3.16
C SER A 82 6.54 -3.69 -3.58
N LEU A 83 7.50 -3.45 -2.70
CA LEU A 83 8.68 -2.63 -2.97
C LEU A 83 9.90 -3.54 -3.07
N ASP A 84 10.48 -3.63 -4.27
CA ASP A 84 11.58 -4.52 -4.61
C ASP A 84 11.32 -5.99 -4.22
N LEU A 85 12.16 -6.53 -3.33
CA LEU A 85 12.07 -7.89 -2.78
C LEU A 85 11.61 -7.89 -1.31
N TRP A 86 11.04 -6.78 -0.84
CA TRP A 86 10.61 -6.66 0.55
C TRP A 86 9.27 -7.36 0.80
N PRO A 87 8.93 -7.61 2.08
CA PRO A 87 7.65 -8.21 2.43
C PRO A 87 6.48 -7.43 1.83
N LEU A 88 5.50 -8.19 1.35
CA LEU A 88 4.24 -7.65 0.85
C LEU A 88 3.54 -6.85 1.94
N VAL A 89 3.08 -5.65 1.61
CA VAL A 89 2.20 -4.86 2.46
C VAL A 89 0.77 -5.00 1.95
N VAL A 90 -0.12 -5.42 2.85
CA VAL A 90 -1.58 -5.42 2.63
C VAL A 90 -2.13 -4.13 3.22
N TRP A 91 -2.53 -3.20 2.36
CA TRP A 91 -3.03 -1.88 2.73
C TRP A 91 -4.53 -1.79 2.55
N GLN A 92 -5.24 -1.55 3.65
CA GLN A 92 -6.70 -1.66 3.74
C GLN A 92 -7.36 -0.29 3.99
N GLU A 93 -6.64 0.79 3.70
CA GLU A 93 -7.12 2.16 3.79
C GLU A 93 -7.09 2.81 2.41
N ALA A 94 -8.05 3.70 2.14
CA ALA A 94 -8.08 4.46 0.89
C ALA A 94 -7.00 5.56 0.81
N GLY A 95 -6.32 5.83 1.93
CA GLY A 95 -5.30 6.85 2.03
C GLY A 95 -3.92 6.42 1.55
N ALA A 96 -2.99 7.35 1.60
CA ALA A 96 -1.59 7.13 1.25
C ALA A 96 -0.91 6.16 2.23
N TYR A 97 0.09 5.43 1.73
CA TYR A 97 0.95 4.57 2.54
C TYR A 97 2.39 5.06 2.50
N THR A 98 3.11 5.01 3.63
CA THR A 98 4.51 5.47 3.67
C THR A 98 5.46 4.34 4.03
N PHE A 99 6.39 4.06 3.12
CA PHE A 99 7.59 3.28 3.41
C PHE A 99 8.62 4.17 4.10
N THR A 100 9.18 3.70 5.20
CA THR A 100 10.31 4.34 5.89
C THR A 100 11.57 3.50 5.70
N ASN A 101 12.76 4.06 5.96
CA ASN A 101 14.04 3.34 5.86
C ASN A 101 14.32 2.72 4.48
N VAL A 102 13.83 3.34 3.41
CA VAL A 102 14.19 2.99 2.03
C VAL A 102 15.66 3.35 1.79
N PRO A 103 16.54 2.38 1.49
CA PRO A 103 17.96 2.65 1.29
C PRO A 103 18.19 3.39 -0.04
N PRO A 104 19.21 4.27 -0.15
CA PRO A 104 19.56 4.92 -1.41
C PRO A 104 19.78 3.91 -2.55
N GLY A 105 19.12 4.11 -3.69
CA GLY A 105 19.22 3.19 -4.82
C GLY A 105 18.09 3.31 -5.83
N GLU A 106 18.11 2.44 -6.84
CA GLU A 106 16.99 2.23 -7.76
C GLU A 106 15.98 1.27 -7.13
N HIS A 107 14.71 1.59 -7.28
CA HIS A 107 13.61 0.82 -6.71
C HIS A 107 12.50 0.58 -7.72
N GLN A 108 11.78 -0.52 -7.52
CA GLN A 108 10.57 -0.87 -8.23
C GLN A 108 9.42 -1.06 -7.23
N LEU A 109 8.39 -0.23 -7.35
CA LEU A 109 7.14 -0.37 -6.59
C LEU A 109 6.07 -0.96 -7.51
N LYS A 110 5.47 -2.07 -7.07
CA LYS A 110 4.24 -2.63 -7.63
C LYS A 110 3.07 -2.32 -6.69
N VAL A 111 1.99 -1.80 -7.26
CA VAL A 111 0.72 -1.57 -6.58
C VAL A 111 -0.36 -2.36 -7.30
N GLU A 112 -1.10 -3.18 -6.57
CA GLU A 112 -2.09 -4.11 -7.12
C GLU A 112 -3.39 -4.02 -6.32
N LEU A 113 -4.53 -4.03 -7.01
CA LEU A 113 -5.81 -4.28 -6.34
C LEU A 113 -5.95 -5.78 -6.11
N ALA A 114 -6.37 -6.18 -4.91
CA ALA A 114 -6.57 -7.56 -4.53
C ALA A 114 -7.95 -7.76 -3.89
N ASN A 115 -8.58 -8.90 -4.17
CA ASN A 115 -9.87 -9.25 -3.56
C ASN A 115 -9.71 -9.51 -2.03
N ASN A 116 -10.83 -9.65 -1.33
CA ASN A 116 -10.85 -9.91 0.12
C ASN A 116 -10.05 -11.16 0.52
N ASP A 117 -10.00 -12.19 -0.32
CA ASP A 117 -9.19 -13.40 -0.12
C ASP A 117 -7.71 -13.26 -0.53
N HIS A 118 -7.25 -12.04 -0.80
CA HIS A 118 -5.90 -11.68 -1.29
C HIS A 118 -5.59 -12.19 -2.71
N SER A 119 -6.54 -12.76 -3.44
CA SER A 119 -6.35 -13.14 -4.84
C SER A 119 -6.32 -11.92 -5.75
N SER A 120 -5.57 -12.00 -6.85
CA SER A 120 -5.61 -11.01 -7.91
C SER A 120 -6.99 -10.96 -8.59
N LEU A 121 -7.39 -9.78 -9.06
CA LEU A 121 -8.54 -9.64 -9.95
C LEU A 121 -8.29 -10.35 -11.30
N ASN A 122 -9.37 -10.61 -12.04
CA ASN A 122 -9.29 -11.13 -13.40
C ASN A 122 -10.05 -10.21 -14.39
N PRO A 123 -9.34 -9.43 -15.23
CA PRO A 123 -7.88 -9.35 -15.33
C PRO A 123 -7.24 -8.64 -14.12
N PRO A 124 -5.95 -8.87 -13.84
CA PRO A 124 -5.25 -8.16 -12.75
C PRO A 124 -5.21 -6.65 -12.99
N VAL A 125 -5.46 -5.88 -11.93
CA VAL A 125 -5.35 -4.41 -11.95
C VAL A 125 -4.09 -4.02 -11.19
N VAL A 126 -3.02 -3.76 -11.95
CA VAL A 126 -1.66 -3.55 -11.42
C VAL A 126 -1.03 -2.32 -12.05
N GLN A 127 -0.31 -1.54 -11.25
CA GLN A 127 0.62 -0.51 -11.72
C GLN A 127 2.02 -0.74 -11.16
N VAL A 128 3.03 -0.49 -12.00
CA VAL A 128 4.44 -0.62 -11.63
C VAL A 128 5.13 0.70 -11.93
N VAL A 129 5.90 1.19 -10.96
CA VAL A 129 6.72 2.39 -11.10
C VAL A 129 8.16 2.10 -10.70
N ARG A 130 9.09 2.73 -11.41
CA ARG A 130 10.52 2.73 -11.10
C ARG A 130 10.92 4.12 -10.64
N PHE A 131 11.62 4.22 -9.51
CA PHE A 131 12.08 5.49 -8.96
C PHE A 131 13.43 5.30 -8.27
N ARG A 132 14.09 6.41 -7.97
CA ARG A 132 15.39 6.39 -7.29
C ARG A 132 15.32 7.12 -5.96
N THR A 133 15.98 6.61 -4.93
CA THR A 133 16.24 7.35 -3.69
C THR A 133 17.71 7.77 -3.59
N THR A 134 17.95 8.91 -2.95
CA THR A 134 19.29 9.44 -2.68
C THR A 134 19.45 9.75 -1.20
N ALA A 135 20.65 9.54 -0.65
CA ALA A 135 20.90 9.86 0.75
C ALA A 135 20.70 11.35 1.03
N ALA A 136 20.01 11.67 2.12
CA ALA A 136 20.00 13.03 2.64
C ALA A 136 21.42 13.37 3.15
N ALA A 137 21.92 14.55 2.82
CA ALA A 137 23.26 14.98 3.22
C ALA A 137 23.45 14.85 4.74
N GLY A 138 24.51 14.16 5.16
CA GLY A 138 24.85 13.95 6.58
C GLY A 138 24.07 12.84 7.30
N THR A 139 23.21 12.08 6.60
CA THR A 139 22.47 10.95 7.20
C THR A 139 23.12 9.62 6.79
N ALA A 140 23.44 8.76 7.77
CA ALA A 140 23.89 7.40 7.48
C ALA A 140 22.76 6.60 6.80
N ALA A 141 23.13 5.66 5.94
CA ALA A 141 22.15 4.76 5.32
C ALA A 141 21.36 4.00 6.41
N PRO A 142 20.04 3.78 6.23
CA PRO A 142 19.27 2.97 7.16
C PRO A 142 19.87 1.56 7.25
N THR A 143 20.07 1.09 8.48
CA THR A 143 20.64 -0.24 8.77
C THR A 143 19.58 -1.31 8.96
N THR A 144 18.31 -0.91 9.02
CA THR A 144 17.16 -1.79 9.20
C THR A 144 16.32 -1.85 7.94
N MET A 145 15.65 -2.98 7.75
CA MET A 145 14.65 -3.09 6.69
C MET A 145 13.59 -2.00 6.86
N PRO A 146 13.08 -1.49 5.74
CA PRO A 146 11.90 -0.65 5.65
C PRO A 146 10.77 -1.15 6.50
N ARG A 147 10.31 -0.29 7.40
CA ARG A 147 9.25 -0.63 8.31
C ARG A 147 7.96 -0.05 7.76
N THR A 148 6.90 -0.85 7.83
CA THR A 148 5.55 -0.32 7.82
C THR A 148 5.45 0.67 8.97
N ALA A 149 4.95 1.88 8.73
CA ALA A 149 4.69 2.83 9.80
C ALA A 149 3.52 2.34 10.67
N ALA A 150 3.70 1.24 11.40
CA ALA A 150 2.98 1.04 12.65
C ALA A 150 3.48 2.18 13.53
N GLY A 151 2.61 3.19 13.72
CA GLY A 151 2.96 4.49 14.26
C GLY A 151 4.05 4.39 15.32
N ASP A 152 5.06 5.24 15.19
CA ASP A 152 6.00 5.49 16.27
C ASP A 152 5.20 6.03 17.47
N VAL A 153 4.58 5.13 18.24
CA VAL A 153 4.43 5.31 19.67
C VAL A 153 5.84 5.15 20.23
N GLY A 154 6.70 6.12 19.89
CA GLY A 154 7.79 6.49 20.78
C GLY A 154 7.09 6.76 22.09
N ALA A 155 7.11 5.78 22.99
CA ALA A 155 6.62 5.93 24.34
C ALA A 155 7.38 7.12 24.89
N VAL A 156 6.73 8.29 24.90
CA VAL A 156 7.24 9.46 25.59
C VAL A 156 7.14 9.10 27.05
N TRP A 157 8.16 8.42 27.55
CA TRP A 157 8.35 8.16 28.97
C TRP A 157 8.57 9.52 29.63
N ASN A 158 7.46 10.17 30.01
CA ASN A 158 7.51 11.37 30.82
C ASN A 158 7.23 10.97 32.29
N PRO A 159 8.26 10.84 33.13
CA PRO A 159 8.09 10.44 34.53
C PRO A 159 7.22 11.45 35.32
N ALA A 160 7.05 12.68 34.82
CA ALA A 160 6.14 13.65 35.42
C ALA A 160 4.66 13.24 35.32
N LEU A 161 4.26 12.53 34.26
CA LEU A 161 2.87 12.06 34.10
C LEU A 161 2.54 10.91 35.07
N LEU A 162 3.52 10.05 35.40
CA LEU A 162 3.36 9.01 36.42
C LEU A 162 3.19 9.60 37.82
N LEU A 163 3.95 10.66 38.15
CA LEU A 163 3.81 11.36 39.44
C LEU A 163 2.44 12.04 39.57
N VAL A 164 1.93 12.67 38.52
CA VAL A 164 0.58 13.27 38.53
C VAL A 164 -0.50 12.19 38.67
N ALA A 165 -0.39 11.07 37.96
CA ALA A 165 -1.33 9.96 38.09
C ALA A 165 -1.33 9.34 39.50
N LEU A 166 -0.16 9.18 40.13
CA LEU A 166 -0.03 8.70 41.51
C LEU A 166 -0.62 9.69 42.53
N LEU A 167 -0.42 10.99 42.34
CA LEU A 167 -0.99 12.03 43.20
C LEU A 167 -2.52 12.07 43.09
N LEU A 168 -3.07 11.93 41.88
CA LEU A 168 -4.52 11.89 41.68
C LEU A 168 -5.16 10.61 42.25
N ALA A 169 -4.49 9.46 42.12
CA ALA A 169 -4.94 8.20 42.73
C ALA A 169 -4.89 8.27 44.27
N ALA A 170 -3.83 8.84 44.84
CA ALA A 170 -3.72 9.05 46.28
C ALA A 170 -4.79 10.03 46.81
N ALA A 171 -5.05 11.12 46.08
CA ALA A 171 -6.10 12.07 46.42
C ALA A 171 -7.50 11.43 46.35
N GLY A 172 -7.79 10.65 45.31
CA GLY A 172 -9.04 9.91 45.17
C GLY A 172 -9.26 8.88 46.29
N PHE A 173 -8.20 8.21 46.73
CA PHE A 173 -8.24 7.28 47.85
C PHE A 173 -8.55 7.97 49.19
N PHE A 174 -7.98 9.16 49.42
CA PHE A 174 -8.26 9.95 50.62
C PHE A 174 -9.66 10.55 50.66
N VAL A 175 -10.19 11.00 49.51
CA VAL A 175 -11.57 11.52 49.42
C VAL A 175 -12.60 10.42 49.69
N ARG A 176 -12.39 9.21 49.14
CA ARG A 176 -13.29 8.06 49.40
C ARG A 176 -13.28 7.60 50.86
N ARG A 177 -12.14 7.64 51.54
CA ARG A 177 -12.06 7.29 52.98
C ARG A 177 -12.74 8.30 53.89
N ARG A 178 -12.77 9.60 53.53
CA ARG A 178 -13.47 10.63 54.31
C ARG A 178 -15.00 10.54 54.22
N ALA A 179 -15.52 10.03 53.10
CA ALA A 179 -16.96 9.83 52.90
C ALA A 179 -17.53 8.66 53.75
N ALA A 180 -16.70 7.67 54.09
CA ALA A 180 -17.12 6.48 54.83
C ALA A 180 -17.21 6.67 56.37
N TRP A 181 -16.84 7.84 56.91
CA TRP A 181 -16.86 8.13 58.36
C TRP A 181 -17.94 9.13 58.78
N ARG A 182 -18.85 9.52 57.86
CA ARG A 182 -19.96 10.45 58.15
C ARG A 182 -21.35 9.82 57.97
N SER A 183 -21.44 8.50 57.96
CA SER A 183 -22.69 7.72 58.01
C SER A 183 -22.81 7.01 59.35
#